data_AF-K0KML6-F1
#
_entry.id   AF-K0KML6-F1
#
_cell.length_a   1.000
_cell.length_b   1.000
_cell.length_c   1.000
_cell.angle_alpha   90.00
_cell.angle_beta   90.00
_cell.angle_gamma   90.00
#
_symmetry.space_group_name_H-M   'P 1'
#
loop_
_entity.id
_entity.type
_entity.pdbx_description
1 polymer ?
#
loop_
_entity_poly.entity_id
_entity_poly.type
_entity_poly.pdbx_seq_one_letter_code
_entity_poly.pdbx_strand_id
1 'polypeptide(L)'
;MGLLSLLSFFSLPVLDTRLNAPADPKKKQSVINKATTSRWHTLEFKFYLVCFAIVVPLLYKTAMDASNETNPNYPKFERLLSQGWMFGRKVDNSDAQYRFFRDNFFLLSALVAAHTSLRKGLNFILPSIQRTQFDFVFGIIFLVAIHGVNAVKVLLHVSIIFIIARLAKGNGKIATGLLWAYGVGSLFINDKYRTYPFGNILPFLSFVDTGFKGIVSRWDVFYNFTLLKALSFNFEYVKRSNDIKLRLDKIKARDEERKPDSVPTTPDVIQNFILEEKDRMNAPLEISEYSFFNYFAYITYAPLFIAGPIVTYNDFRCQVHSPLPSINAKRTFIYGLRFLFCVLVMEFLLHYMYVVAVSKRGAWEGDTPFQISMIGLFNLNIIWLKLLIPWRLFRLWSLIDGIDPPENMIRCMDNNYSALSFWKAWHRSYNKWVVKYIYIPLGGASNRILASLAVFSFVAIWHDIELKLLLWGWTIVLFLLPEYFASTYFRKFSDQWWYRHLCAVGGVINIWLMMIANLYGFCLGQKGTQALLNEMFGTFSGIRFFMVANASLFIAVQVMFELREAEKRRGIDVKC
;
A
#
# COMPACT_ATOMS: atom_id res chain seq x y z
N MET A 1 -11.92 29.39 -7.20
CA MET A 1 -10.66 28.89 -6.61
C MET A 1 -9.51 29.32 -7.51
N GLY A 2 -8.56 30.12 -7.03
CA GLY A 2 -7.37 30.48 -7.83
C GLY A 2 -6.47 29.26 -8.12
N LEU A 3 -5.60 29.36 -9.11
CA LEU A 3 -4.68 28.28 -9.55
C LEU A 3 -3.88 27.66 -8.38
N LEU A 4 -3.45 28.50 -7.43
CA LEU A 4 -2.74 28.08 -6.21
C LEU A 4 -3.58 27.20 -5.28
N SER A 5 -4.89 27.46 -5.19
CA SER A 5 -5.85 26.62 -4.45
C SER A 5 -5.96 25.23 -5.07
N LEU A 6 -5.94 25.16 -6.41
CA LEU A 6 -6.04 23.89 -7.14
C LEU A 6 -4.76 23.06 -7.01
N LEU A 7 -3.58 23.70 -7.07
CA LEU A 7 -2.30 23.01 -6.83
C LEU A 7 -2.17 22.51 -5.38
N SER A 8 -2.73 23.23 -4.41
CA SER A 8 -2.74 22.78 -3.01
C SER A 8 -3.52 21.48 -2.81
N PHE A 9 -4.58 21.26 -3.59
CA PHE A 9 -5.43 20.06 -3.53
C PHE A 9 -4.63 18.78 -3.82
N PHE A 10 -3.68 18.84 -4.76
CA PHE A 10 -2.85 17.70 -5.15
C PHE A 10 -1.57 17.54 -4.31
N SER A 11 -1.33 18.44 -3.36
CA SER A 11 -0.11 18.43 -2.55
C SER A 11 -0.02 17.20 -1.64
N LEU A 12 1.22 16.81 -1.31
CA LEU A 12 1.53 15.73 -0.35
C LEU A 12 1.00 16.03 1.07
N PRO A 13 1.13 17.25 1.62
CA PRO A 13 0.52 17.65 2.89
C PRO A 13 -0.97 17.36 3.03
N VAL A 14 -1.74 17.65 1.97
CA VAL A 14 -3.19 17.41 1.96
C VAL A 14 -3.50 15.92 1.93
N LEU A 15 -2.60 15.10 1.38
CA LEU A 15 -2.77 13.65 1.29
C LEU A 15 -2.54 12.98 2.65
N ASP A 16 -1.39 13.25 3.27
CA ASP A 16 -0.98 12.67 4.55
C ASP A 16 -0.09 13.68 5.30
N THR A 17 -0.50 14.06 6.51
CA THR A 17 0.21 15.05 7.35
C THR A 17 1.60 14.57 7.74
N ARG A 18 1.85 13.25 7.71
CA ARG A 18 3.18 12.66 7.91
C ARG A 18 4.19 13.04 6.82
N LEU A 19 3.72 13.62 5.71
CA LEU A 19 4.55 14.08 4.60
C LEU A 19 4.83 15.59 4.68
N ASN A 20 4.39 16.26 5.75
CA ASN A 20 4.73 17.66 5.97
C ASN A 20 6.23 17.84 6.23
N ALA A 21 6.69 19.08 6.03
CA ALA A 21 8.00 19.47 6.49
C ALA A 21 8.13 19.19 8.01
N PRO A 22 9.32 18.76 8.49
CA PRO A 22 9.54 18.52 9.91
C PRO A 22 9.13 19.74 10.75
N ALA A 23 8.50 19.47 11.91
CA ALA A 23 8.13 20.53 12.84
C ALA A 23 9.37 21.23 13.44
N ASP A 24 10.47 20.48 13.60
CA ASP A 24 11.76 21.01 14.04
C ASP A 24 12.38 21.94 12.97
N PRO A 25 12.55 23.24 13.28
CA PRO A 25 13.11 24.22 12.34
C PRO A 25 14.52 23.86 11.87
N LYS A 26 15.36 23.25 12.71
CA LYS A 26 16.73 22.86 12.35
C LYS A 26 16.71 21.75 11.30
N LYS A 27 15.88 20.72 11.51
CA LYS A 27 15.68 19.63 10.53
C LYS A 27 15.12 20.19 9.22
N LYS A 28 14.11 21.07 9.29
CA LYS A 28 13.53 21.71 8.10
C LYS A 28 14.57 22.50 7.32
N GLN A 29 15.37 23.35 7.99
CA GLN A 29 16.42 24.12 7.34
C GLN A 29 17.49 23.22 6.72
N SER A 30 17.84 22.11 7.38
CA SER A 30 18.81 21.14 6.84
C SER A 30 18.34 20.49 5.53
N VAL A 31 17.02 20.33 5.34
CA VAL A 31 16.44 19.83 4.08
C VAL A 31 16.50 20.91 3.01
N ILE A 32 16.14 22.15 3.37
CA ILE A 32 16.16 23.29 2.44
C ILE A 32 17.58 23.56 1.94
N ASN A 33 18.58 23.50 2.82
CA ASN A 33 19.99 23.73 2.46
C ASN A 33 20.56 22.68 1.48
N LYS A 34 19.93 21.51 1.37
CA LYS A 34 20.31 20.47 0.39
C LYS A 34 19.65 20.68 -0.97
N ALA A 35 18.72 21.62 -1.10
CA ALA A 35 17.99 21.85 -2.33
C ALA A 35 18.78 22.73 -3.29
N THR A 36 18.69 22.41 -4.57
CA THR A 36 19.25 23.21 -5.66
C THR A 36 18.32 24.36 -6.05
N THR A 37 18.84 25.33 -6.81
CA THR A 37 18.05 26.44 -7.35
C THR A 37 17.01 25.94 -8.34
N SER A 38 15.88 26.66 -8.43
CA SER A 38 14.76 26.30 -9.30
C SER A 38 15.19 26.33 -10.77
N ARG A 39 14.96 25.23 -11.48
CA ARG A 39 15.28 25.14 -12.92
C ARG A 39 14.10 25.45 -13.83
N TRP A 40 12.89 25.64 -13.30
CA TRP A 40 11.67 25.87 -14.11
C TRP A 40 11.76 27.06 -15.08
N HIS A 41 12.62 28.05 -14.81
CA HIS A 41 12.78 29.23 -15.65
C HIS A 41 13.88 29.09 -16.72
N THR A 42 14.67 28.00 -16.70
CA THR A 42 15.72 27.76 -17.69
C THR A 42 15.13 27.39 -19.06
N LEU A 43 15.89 27.63 -20.13
CA LEU A 43 15.50 27.24 -21.48
C LEU A 43 15.32 25.71 -21.60
N GLU A 44 16.16 24.94 -20.91
CA GLU A 44 16.06 23.47 -20.81
C GLU A 44 14.68 23.03 -20.31
N PHE A 45 14.20 23.57 -19.19
CA PHE A 45 12.92 23.17 -18.61
C PHE A 45 11.72 23.74 -19.35
N LYS A 46 11.85 24.93 -19.97
CA LYS A 46 10.82 25.44 -20.88
C LYS A 46 10.64 24.49 -22.08
N PHE A 47 11.73 24.01 -22.67
CA PHE A 47 11.68 23.00 -23.72
C PHE A 47 11.02 21.70 -23.22
N TYR A 48 11.38 21.21 -22.03
CA TYR A 48 10.73 20.03 -21.43
C TYR A 48 9.22 20.21 -21.25
N LEU A 49 8.76 21.39 -20.82
CA LEU A 49 7.34 21.69 -20.71
C LEU A 49 6.61 21.66 -22.06
N VAL A 50 7.24 22.15 -23.14
CA VAL A 50 6.69 22.02 -24.50
C VAL A 50 6.60 20.55 -24.91
N CYS A 51 7.63 19.76 -24.65
CA CYS A 51 7.58 18.31 -24.91
C CYS A 51 6.43 17.65 -24.13
N PHE A 52 6.22 17.98 -22.86
CA PHE A 52 5.10 17.46 -22.07
C PHE A 52 3.74 17.85 -22.67
N ALA A 53 3.58 19.10 -23.12
CA ALA A 53 2.36 19.60 -23.73
C ALA A 53 1.99 18.88 -25.04
N ILE A 54 2.97 18.28 -25.72
CA ILE A 54 2.77 17.51 -26.96
C ILE A 54 2.64 16.01 -26.66
N VAL A 55 3.60 15.45 -25.93
CA VAL A 55 3.74 14.01 -25.72
C VAL A 55 2.58 13.48 -24.88
N VAL A 56 2.23 14.13 -23.76
CA VAL A 56 1.19 13.60 -22.87
C VAL A 56 -0.17 13.47 -23.58
N PRO A 57 -0.70 14.49 -24.28
CA PRO A 57 -1.92 14.32 -25.06
C PRO A 57 -1.83 13.20 -26.11
N LEU A 58 -0.67 13.02 -26.75
CA LEU A 58 -0.46 11.93 -27.70
C LEU A 58 -0.54 10.55 -27.03
N LEU A 59 0.00 10.38 -25.82
CA LEU A 59 -0.11 9.10 -25.10
C LEU A 59 -1.59 8.73 -24.89
N TYR A 60 -2.39 9.67 -24.39
CA TYR A 60 -3.82 9.47 -24.15
C TYR A 60 -4.59 9.22 -25.46
N LYS A 61 -4.37 10.05 -26.48
CA LYS A 61 -5.02 9.89 -27.79
C LYS A 61 -4.72 8.52 -28.39
N THR A 62 -3.45 8.09 -28.38
CA THR A 62 -3.06 6.80 -28.92
C THR A 62 -3.69 5.64 -28.14
N ALA A 63 -3.79 5.72 -26.82
CA ALA A 63 -4.45 4.68 -26.02
C ALA A 63 -5.96 4.58 -26.34
N MET A 64 -6.61 5.74 -26.53
CA MET A 64 -8.01 5.81 -26.95
C MET A 64 -8.18 5.22 -28.36
N ASP A 65 -7.33 5.62 -29.32
CA ASP A 65 -7.38 5.13 -30.70
C ASP A 65 -7.09 3.62 -30.80
N ALA A 66 -6.19 3.10 -29.95
CA ALA A 66 -5.84 1.69 -29.90
C ALA A 66 -6.94 0.79 -29.28
N SER A 67 -7.99 1.37 -28.69
CA SER A 67 -8.99 0.59 -27.94
C SER A 67 -10.43 1.07 -28.12
N ASN A 68 -10.73 1.94 -29.09
CA ASN A 68 -12.08 2.46 -29.34
C ASN A 68 -12.92 1.57 -30.28
N GLU A 69 -14.16 2.00 -30.55
CA GLU A 69 -15.11 1.28 -31.42
C GLU A 69 -14.68 1.23 -32.91
N THR A 70 -13.80 2.13 -33.33
CA THR A 70 -13.30 2.19 -34.72
C THR A 70 -12.08 1.30 -34.96
N ASN A 71 -11.51 0.73 -33.91
CA ASN A 71 -10.35 -0.14 -34.02
C ASN A 71 -10.73 -1.47 -34.74
N PRO A 72 -9.94 -1.96 -35.72
CA PRO A 72 -10.21 -3.23 -36.41
C PRO A 72 -10.33 -4.44 -35.48
N ASN A 73 -9.68 -4.41 -34.32
CA ASN A 73 -9.73 -5.45 -33.30
C ASN A 73 -10.93 -5.35 -32.36
N TYR A 74 -11.77 -4.30 -32.45
CA TYR A 74 -12.92 -4.08 -31.56
C TYR A 74 -13.85 -5.29 -31.41
N PRO A 75 -14.25 -6.01 -32.49
CA PRO A 75 -15.10 -7.20 -32.37
C PRO A 75 -14.53 -8.31 -31.47
N LYS A 76 -13.20 -8.36 -31.29
CA LYS A 76 -12.54 -9.38 -30.45
C LYS A 76 -12.77 -9.17 -28.95
N PHE A 77 -12.98 -7.92 -28.52
CA PHE A 77 -13.09 -7.55 -27.10
C PHE A 77 -14.38 -6.84 -26.72
N GLU A 78 -15.22 -6.43 -27.67
CA GLU A 78 -16.51 -5.79 -27.45
C GLU A 78 -17.39 -6.52 -26.41
N ARG A 79 -17.42 -7.86 -26.47
CA ARG A 79 -18.22 -8.71 -25.57
C ARG A 79 -17.84 -8.60 -24.09
N LEU A 80 -16.66 -8.05 -23.77
CA LEU A 80 -16.21 -7.81 -22.40
C LEU A 80 -16.64 -6.44 -21.87
N LEU A 81 -17.12 -5.56 -22.75
CA LEU A 81 -17.57 -4.23 -22.39
C LEU A 81 -19.01 -4.31 -21.87
N SER A 82 -19.30 -3.45 -20.90
CA SER A 82 -20.64 -3.31 -20.33
C SER A 82 -21.26 -1.98 -20.73
N GLN A 83 -22.58 -1.84 -20.55
CA GLN A 83 -23.23 -0.55 -20.75
C GLN A 83 -22.68 0.47 -19.76
N GLY A 84 -22.14 1.58 -20.28
CA GLY A 84 -21.63 2.69 -19.49
C GLY A 84 -22.69 3.76 -19.25
N TRP A 85 -22.40 4.68 -18.34
CA TRP A 85 -23.29 5.79 -17.99
C TRP A 85 -22.82 7.13 -18.59
N MET A 86 -21.58 7.19 -19.07
CA MET A 86 -20.95 8.44 -19.52
C MET A 86 -21.13 8.63 -21.04
N PHE A 87 -21.89 9.66 -21.43
CA PHE A 87 -22.08 10.09 -22.82
C PHE A 87 -22.47 8.98 -23.81
N GLY A 88 -23.25 7.99 -23.36
CA GLY A 88 -23.68 6.85 -24.19
C GLY A 88 -22.56 5.86 -24.56
N ARG A 89 -21.35 6.02 -24.03
CA ARG A 89 -20.22 5.10 -24.29
C ARG A 89 -20.35 3.82 -23.47
N LYS A 90 -19.76 2.74 -23.97
CA LYS A 90 -19.55 1.52 -23.16
C LYS A 90 -18.46 1.76 -22.12
N VAL A 91 -18.41 0.88 -21.12
CA VAL A 91 -17.39 0.89 -20.06
C VAL A 91 -16.62 -0.43 -20.04
N ASP A 92 -15.30 -0.34 -19.94
CA ASP A 92 -14.42 -1.49 -19.71
C ASP A 92 -14.47 -1.93 -18.24
N ASN A 93 -15.54 -2.63 -17.87
CA ASN A 93 -15.67 -3.26 -16.56
C ASN A 93 -15.06 -4.67 -16.54
N SER A 94 -14.03 -4.94 -17.36
CA SER A 94 -13.54 -6.31 -17.58
C SER A 94 -12.63 -6.83 -16.46
N ASP A 95 -11.97 -5.98 -15.66
CA ASP A 95 -11.20 -6.38 -14.47
C ASP A 95 -12.12 -6.87 -13.35
N ALA A 96 -11.96 -8.13 -12.90
CA ALA A 96 -12.86 -8.74 -11.93
C ALA A 96 -12.74 -8.14 -10.52
N GLN A 97 -11.55 -7.70 -10.12
CA GLN A 97 -11.29 -7.13 -8.79
C GLN A 97 -11.91 -5.75 -8.69
N TYR A 98 -11.69 -4.90 -9.70
CA TYR A 98 -12.27 -3.56 -9.73
C TYR A 98 -13.79 -3.62 -9.95
N ARG A 99 -14.28 -4.52 -10.81
CA ARG A 99 -15.71 -4.76 -10.99
C ARG A 99 -16.41 -5.06 -9.68
N PHE A 100 -15.87 -5.99 -8.89
CA PHE A 100 -16.45 -6.33 -7.58
C PHE A 100 -16.59 -5.10 -6.67
N PHE A 101 -15.56 -4.24 -6.63
CA PHE A 101 -15.62 -3.00 -5.86
C PHE A 101 -16.64 -2.00 -6.44
N ARG A 102 -16.61 -1.78 -7.76
CA ARG A 102 -17.44 -0.82 -8.48
C ARG A 102 -18.92 -1.16 -8.37
N ASP A 103 -19.28 -2.43 -8.60
CA ASP A 103 -20.66 -2.90 -8.56
C ASP A 103 -21.24 -2.85 -7.14
N ASN A 104 -20.39 -2.97 -6.11
CA ASN A 104 -20.78 -2.89 -4.69
C ASN A 104 -20.51 -1.52 -4.05
N PHE A 105 -20.15 -0.49 -4.84
CA PHE A 105 -19.71 0.80 -4.31
C PHE A 105 -20.75 1.48 -3.43
N PHE A 106 -22.02 1.46 -3.82
CA PHE A 106 -23.12 2.05 -3.05
C PHE A 106 -23.39 1.27 -1.75
N LEU A 107 -23.32 -0.06 -1.79
CA LEU A 107 -23.47 -0.90 -0.59
C LEU A 107 -22.34 -0.63 0.41
N LEU A 108 -21.09 -0.52 -0.07
CA LEU A 108 -19.95 -0.15 0.76
C LEU A 108 -20.10 1.26 1.35
N SER A 109 -20.59 2.22 0.56
CA SER A 109 -20.84 3.59 1.04
C SER A 109 -21.92 3.62 2.12
N ALA A 110 -23.00 2.85 1.95
CA ALA A 110 -24.05 2.69 2.95
C ALA A 110 -23.51 2.04 4.24
N LEU A 111 -22.66 1.02 4.13
CA LEU A 111 -22.00 0.39 5.28
C LEU A 111 -21.13 1.39 6.05
N VAL A 112 -20.32 2.20 5.36
CA VAL A 112 -19.49 3.24 5.98
C VAL A 112 -20.37 4.24 6.74
N ALA A 113 -21.46 4.70 6.12
CA ALA A 113 -22.41 5.63 6.75
C ALA A 113 -23.12 4.99 7.96
N ALA A 114 -23.57 3.75 7.85
CA ALA A 114 -24.24 3.01 8.92
C ALA A 114 -23.32 2.79 10.13
N HIS A 115 -22.10 2.28 9.89
CA HIS A 115 -21.09 2.09 10.95
C HIS A 115 -20.79 3.39 11.68
N THR A 116 -20.50 4.47 10.95
CA THR A 116 -20.09 5.75 11.54
C THR A 116 -21.24 6.44 12.27
N SER A 117 -22.47 6.33 11.75
CA SER A 117 -23.67 6.85 12.41
C SER A 117 -23.99 6.07 13.68
N LEU A 118 -23.92 4.73 13.63
CA LEU A 118 -24.14 3.87 14.78
C LEU A 118 -23.14 4.17 15.90
N ARG A 119 -21.85 4.28 15.58
CA ARG A 119 -20.81 4.58 16.57
C ARG A 119 -21.01 5.95 17.23
N LYS A 120 -21.29 6.98 16.43
CA LYS A 120 -21.53 8.33 16.95
C LYS A 120 -22.82 8.41 17.77
N GLY A 121 -23.89 7.76 17.31
CA GLY A 121 -25.15 7.68 18.02
C GLY A 121 -25.01 6.95 19.37
N LEU A 122 -24.34 5.81 19.40
CA LEU A 122 -24.07 5.08 20.64
C LEU A 122 -23.21 5.89 21.62
N ASN A 123 -22.17 6.59 21.13
CA ASN A 123 -21.36 7.44 21.99
C ASN A 123 -22.14 8.65 22.55
N PHE A 124 -23.13 9.13 21.82
CA PHE A 124 -24.01 10.21 22.27
C PHE A 124 -25.02 9.72 23.32
N ILE A 125 -25.61 8.54 23.13
CA ILE A 125 -26.65 7.99 24.01
C ILE A 125 -26.04 7.32 25.25
N LEU A 126 -24.93 6.60 25.09
CA LEU A 126 -24.24 5.83 26.12
C LEU A 126 -22.74 6.18 26.14
N PRO A 127 -22.35 7.35 26.70
CA PRO A 127 -20.95 7.79 26.74
C PRO A 127 -20.02 6.87 27.56
N SER A 128 -20.59 6.00 28.39
CA SER A 128 -19.84 5.00 29.17
C SER A 128 -19.28 3.86 28.32
N ILE A 129 -19.84 3.63 27.12
CA ILE A 129 -19.35 2.58 26.21
C ILE A 129 -18.01 3.03 25.64
N GLN A 130 -16.96 2.29 25.98
CA GLN A 130 -15.64 2.56 25.44
C GLN A 130 -15.61 2.23 23.95
N ARG A 131 -14.85 3.02 23.17
CA ARG A 131 -14.62 2.76 21.73
C ARG A 131 -14.26 1.30 21.45
N THR A 132 -13.34 0.72 22.24
CA THR A 132 -12.88 -0.66 22.07
C THR A 132 -14.03 -1.68 22.22
N GLN A 133 -15.04 -1.40 23.05
CA GLN A 133 -16.20 -2.27 23.22
C GLN A 133 -17.09 -2.26 21.98
N PHE A 134 -17.33 -1.08 21.41
CA PHE A 134 -18.01 -0.96 20.13
C PHE A 134 -17.25 -1.72 19.02
N ASP A 135 -15.94 -1.48 18.89
CA ASP A 135 -15.11 -2.11 17.86
C ASP A 135 -15.08 -3.64 18.01
N PHE A 136 -15.07 -4.16 19.25
CA PHE A 136 -15.15 -5.58 19.53
C PHE A 136 -16.48 -6.19 19.07
N VAL A 137 -17.61 -5.62 19.50
CA VAL A 137 -18.95 -6.15 19.18
C VAL A 137 -19.24 -6.01 17.69
N PHE A 138 -19.00 -4.84 17.12
CA PHE A 138 -19.18 -4.62 15.69
C PHE A 138 -18.24 -5.52 14.88
N GLY A 139 -17.00 -5.71 15.33
CA GLY A 139 -16.03 -6.60 14.69
C GLY A 139 -16.50 -8.06 14.62
N ILE A 140 -17.16 -8.59 15.65
CA ILE A 140 -17.78 -9.93 15.61
C ILE A 140 -18.86 -9.99 14.53
N ILE A 141 -19.81 -9.05 14.57
CA ILE A 141 -20.93 -9.00 13.62
C ILE A 141 -20.38 -8.86 12.19
N PHE A 142 -19.40 -8.00 12.00
CA PHE A 142 -18.79 -7.73 10.70
C PHE A 142 -18.03 -8.95 10.17
N LEU A 143 -17.28 -9.64 11.02
CA LEU A 143 -16.55 -10.86 10.66
C LEU A 143 -17.51 -11.96 10.17
N VAL A 144 -18.62 -12.16 10.89
CA VAL A 144 -19.65 -13.14 10.51
C VAL A 144 -20.40 -12.69 9.26
N ALA A 145 -20.69 -11.40 9.09
CA ALA A 145 -21.33 -10.91 7.86
C ALA A 145 -20.44 -11.14 6.62
N ILE A 146 -19.14 -10.85 6.72
CA ILE A 146 -18.23 -10.94 5.58
C ILE A 146 -17.84 -12.39 5.26
N HIS A 147 -17.58 -13.22 6.28
CA HIS A 147 -17.03 -14.58 6.09
C HIS A 147 -17.99 -15.71 6.48
N GLY A 148 -19.14 -15.40 7.08
CA GLY A 148 -20.13 -16.39 7.48
C GLY A 148 -19.51 -17.48 8.35
N VAL A 149 -19.77 -18.74 8.01
CA VAL A 149 -19.21 -19.90 8.69
C VAL A 149 -17.67 -19.97 8.67
N ASN A 150 -17.03 -19.35 7.66
CA ASN A 150 -15.56 -19.29 7.59
C ASN A 150 -14.96 -18.34 8.64
N ALA A 151 -15.77 -17.51 9.31
CA ALA A 151 -15.33 -16.74 10.47
C ALA A 151 -14.70 -17.63 11.54
N VAL A 152 -15.21 -18.86 11.72
CA VAL A 152 -14.66 -19.84 12.67
C VAL A 152 -13.19 -20.17 12.35
N LYS A 153 -12.85 -20.35 11.07
CA LYS A 153 -11.46 -20.62 10.65
C LYS A 153 -10.55 -19.43 10.95
N VAL A 154 -11.02 -18.21 10.67
CA VAL A 154 -10.28 -16.98 11.00
C VAL A 154 -10.06 -16.85 12.51
N LEU A 155 -11.11 -17.06 13.31
CA LEU A 155 -11.05 -17.03 14.77
C LEU A 155 -10.08 -18.07 15.34
N LEU A 156 -10.07 -19.28 14.77
CA LEU A 156 -9.17 -20.35 15.18
C LEU A 156 -7.70 -19.94 14.99
N HIS A 157 -7.33 -19.47 13.80
CA HIS A 157 -5.98 -19.01 13.52
C HIS A 157 -5.53 -17.87 14.43
N VAL A 158 -6.39 -16.86 14.57
CA VAL A 158 -6.16 -15.70 15.43
C VAL A 158 -5.94 -16.12 16.89
N SER A 159 -6.71 -17.09 17.39
CA SER A 159 -6.60 -17.62 18.75
C SER A 159 -5.32 -18.42 18.94
N ILE A 160 -4.94 -19.24 17.97
CA ILE A 160 -3.68 -20.01 18.03
C ILE A 160 -2.47 -19.06 18.08
N ILE A 161 -2.42 -18.03 17.23
CA ILE A 161 -1.34 -17.03 17.26
C ILE A 161 -1.26 -16.34 18.63
N PHE A 162 -2.41 -15.98 19.20
CA PHE A 162 -2.48 -15.37 20.53
C PHE A 162 -1.93 -16.30 21.62
N ILE A 163 -2.33 -17.58 21.61
CA ILE A 163 -1.89 -18.59 22.56
C ILE A 163 -0.38 -18.85 22.45
N ILE A 164 0.15 -18.99 21.24
CA ILE A 164 1.60 -19.18 20.99
C ILE A 164 2.41 -18.07 21.67
N ALA A 165 2.01 -16.81 21.48
CA ALA A 165 2.71 -15.68 22.09
C ALA A 165 2.69 -15.73 23.63
N ARG A 166 1.58 -16.17 24.23
CA ARG A 166 1.44 -16.27 25.70
C ARG A 166 2.25 -17.42 26.29
N LEU A 167 2.27 -18.58 25.63
CA LEU A 167 3.03 -19.75 26.06
C LEU A 167 4.54 -19.55 25.92
N ALA A 168 4.98 -18.95 24.81
CA ALA A 168 6.40 -18.77 24.51
C ALA A 168 7.02 -17.48 25.09
N LYS A 169 6.26 -16.68 25.87
CA LYS A 169 6.70 -15.36 26.36
C LYS A 169 8.02 -15.36 27.17
N GLY A 170 8.41 -16.51 27.71
CA GLY A 170 9.64 -16.67 28.50
C GLY A 170 10.94 -16.49 27.70
N ASN A 171 10.91 -16.70 26.38
CA ASN A 171 12.05 -16.52 25.48
C ASN A 171 11.60 -15.83 24.18
N GLY A 172 11.94 -14.54 24.04
CA GLY A 172 11.57 -13.73 22.88
C GLY A 172 11.98 -14.28 21.51
N LYS A 173 13.14 -14.94 21.40
CA LYS A 173 13.62 -15.49 20.13
C LYS A 173 12.76 -16.69 19.71
N ILE A 174 12.48 -17.60 20.64
CA ILE A 174 11.63 -18.78 20.40
C ILE A 174 10.21 -18.33 20.08
N ALA A 175 9.64 -17.41 20.86
CA ALA A 175 8.32 -16.86 20.59
C ALA A 175 8.23 -16.24 19.19
N THR A 176 9.24 -15.45 18.80
CA THR A 176 9.30 -14.83 17.48
C THR A 176 9.37 -15.89 16.37
N GLY A 177 10.21 -16.92 16.54
CA GLY A 177 10.33 -18.03 15.59
C GLY A 177 9.02 -18.82 15.42
N LEU A 178 8.34 -19.15 16.52
CA LEU A 178 7.06 -19.87 16.51
C LEU A 178 5.94 -19.05 15.86
N LEU A 179 5.88 -17.74 16.16
CA LEU A 179 4.90 -16.83 15.54
C LEU A 179 5.09 -16.75 14.02
N TRP A 180 6.34 -16.65 13.54
CA TRP A 180 6.62 -16.67 12.11
C TRP A 180 6.33 -18.02 11.47
N ALA A 181 6.75 -19.11 12.09
CA ALA A 181 6.52 -20.47 11.58
C ALA A 181 5.02 -20.74 11.42
N TYR A 182 4.22 -20.46 12.45
CA TYR A 182 2.77 -20.61 12.38
C TYR A 182 2.13 -19.60 11.43
N GLY A 183 2.56 -18.32 11.46
CA GLY A 183 2.02 -17.28 10.61
C GLY A 183 2.16 -17.61 9.12
N VAL A 184 3.37 -17.97 8.68
CA VAL A 184 3.63 -18.42 7.31
C VAL A 184 2.90 -19.73 7.03
N GLY A 185 2.97 -20.70 7.94
CA GLY A 185 2.25 -21.98 7.80
C GLY A 185 0.74 -21.82 7.63
N SER A 186 0.13 -20.84 8.30
CA SER A 186 -1.30 -20.56 8.19
C SER A 186 -1.72 -20.09 6.80
N LEU A 187 -0.84 -19.41 6.06
CA LEU A 187 -1.09 -19.05 4.67
C LEU A 187 -1.20 -20.30 3.80
N PHE A 188 -0.27 -21.24 3.93
CA PHE A 188 -0.29 -22.52 3.20
C PHE A 188 -1.48 -23.41 3.59
N ILE A 189 -1.85 -23.42 4.87
CA ILE A 189 -3.03 -24.14 5.35
C ILE A 189 -4.29 -23.56 4.70
N ASN A 190 -4.43 -22.24 4.67
CA ASN A 190 -5.61 -21.60 4.10
C ASN A 190 -5.70 -21.78 2.60
N ASP A 191 -4.59 -21.68 1.87
CA ASP A 191 -4.57 -21.94 0.43
C ASP A 191 -5.06 -23.37 0.10
N LYS A 192 -4.57 -24.36 0.85
CA LYS A 192 -4.94 -25.77 0.64
C LYS A 192 -6.35 -26.14 1.13
N TYR A 193 -6.81 -25.57 2.25
CA TYR A 193 -8.03 -25.98 2.94
C TYR A 193 -9.14 -24.92 2.96
N ARG A 194 -9.06 -23.89 2.12
CA ARG A 194 -10.06 -22.81 2.06
C ARG A 194 -11.50 -23.30 1.88
N THR A 195 -11.71 -24.26 0.99
CA THR A 195 -13.02 -24.86 0.67
C THR A 195 -13.28 -26.16 1.40
N TYR A 196 -12.40 -26.56 2.32
CA TYR A 196 -12.56 -27.82 3.04
C TYR A 196 -13.80 -27.78 3.95
N PRO A 197 -14.75 -28.70 3.80
CA PRO A 197 -15.97 -28.76 4.61
C PRO A 197 -15.67 -29.05 6.08
N PHE A 198 -16.40 -28.42 7.00
CA PHE A 198 -16.29 -28.64 8.44
C PHE A 198 -16.76 -30.04 8.83
N GLY A 199 -17.77 -30.60 8.16
CA GLY A 199 -18.26 -31.96 8.38
C GLY A 199 -17.20 -33.04 8.11
N ASN A 200 -16.23 -32.76 7.24
CA ASN A 200 -15.11 -33.67 6.98
C ASN A 200 -14.01 -33.56 8.05
N ILE A 201 -13.97 -32.48 8.84
CA ILE A 201 -13.07 -32.34 10.00
C ILE A 201 -13.71 -33.04 11.20
N LEU A 202 -14.97 -32.71 11.49
CA LEU A 202 -15.76 -33.29 12.57
C LEU A 202 -17.19 -33.54 12.05
N PRO A 203 -17.67 -34.81 11.97
CA PRO A 203 -18.97 -35.13 11.37
C PRO A 203 -20.17 -34.36 11.94
N PHE A 204 -20.14 -34.00 13.23
CA PHE A 204 -21.22 -33.23 13.87
C PHE A 204 -21.29 -31.76 13.40
N LEU A 205 -20.25 -31.23 12.74
CA LEU A 205 -20.24 -29.88 12.18
C LEU A 205 -20.77 -29.81 10.74
N SER A 206 -21.27 -30.92 10.19
CA SER A 206 -21.81 -30.98 8.82
C SER A 206 -22.94 -29.98 8.56
N PHE A 207 -23.74 -29.63 9.57
CA PHE A 207 -24.78 -28.59 9.44
C PHE A 207 -24.20 -27.21 9.08
N VAL A 208 -22.97 -26.92 9.52
CA VAL A 208 -22.28 -25.65 9.27
C VAL A 208 -21.96 -25.48 7.79
N ASP A 209 -21.72 -26.57 7.06
CA ASP A 209 -21.35 -26.51 5.64
C ASP A 209 -22.47 -26.01 4.73
N THR A 210 -23.73 -26.14 5.19
CA THR A 210 -24.93 -25.62 4.51
C THR A 210 -25.26 -24.17 4.90
N GLY A 211 -24.58 -23.63 5.91
CA GLY A 211 -24.83 -22.29 6.42
C GLY A 211 -24.35 -21.16 5.50
N PHE A 212 -24.65 -19.93 5.90
CA PHE A 212 -24.21 -18.72 5.19
C PHE A 212 -22.67 -18.66 5.11
N LYS A 213 -22.12 -18.64 3.90
CA LYS A 213 -20.66 -18.66 3.64
C LYS A 213 -19.99 -17.28 3.68
N GLY A 214 -20.75 -16.24 3.98
CA GLY A 214 -20.31 -14.85 3.97
C GLY A 214 -20.62 -14.14 2.66
N ILE A 215 -20.63 -12.81 2.72
CA ILE A 215 -20.77 -11.94 1.52
C ILE A 215 -19.60 -12.17 0.56
N VAL A 216 -18.41 -12.45 1.09
CA VAL A 216 -17.20 -12.60 0.27
C VAL A 216 -16.67 -14.02 0.37
N SER A 217 -16.66 -14.72 -0.76
CA SER A 217 -16.27 -16.14 -0.85
C SER A 217 -14.79 -16.38 -0.52
N ARG A 218 -13.90 -15.46 -0.91
CA ARG A 218 -12.44 -15.57 -0.71
C ARG A 218 -11.97 -15.08 0.66
N TRP A 219 -12.46 -15.71 1.73
CA TRP A 219 -12.06 -15.37 3.10
C TRP A 219 -10.55 -15.51 3.35
N ASP A 220 -9.90 -16.42 2.62
CA ASP A 220 -8.45 -16.69 2.65
C ASP A 220 -7.61 -15.45 2.33
N VAL A 221 -8.02 -14.62 1.37
CA VAL A 221 -7.30 -13.39 1.00
C VAL A 221 -7.36 -12.36 2.10
N PHE A 222 -8.54 -12.19 2.70
CA PHE A 222 -8.75 -11.19 3.75
C PHE A 222 -8.09 -11.61 5.06
N TYR A 223 -7.95 -12.93 5.28
CA TYR A 223 -7.12 -13.44 6.36
C TYR A 223 -5.66 -12.93 6.26
N ASN A 224 -5.11 -12.72 5.06
CA ASN A 224 -3.74 -12.25 4.91
C ASN A 224 -3.53 -10.88 5.59
N PHE A 225 -4.50 -9.97 5.52
CA PHE A 225 -4.45 -8.71 6.29
C PHE A 225 -4.63 -8.92 7.79
N THR A 226 -5.52 -9.84 8.17
CA THR A 226 -5.74 -10.23 9.57
C THR A 226 -4.46 -10.80 10.20
N LEU A 227 -3.70 -11.61 9.46
CA LEU A 227 -2.42 -12.16 9.88
C LEU A 227 -1.41 -11.06 10.19
N LEU A 228 -1.30 -10.02 9.36
CA LEU A 228 -0.37 -8.91 9.61
C LEU A 228 -0.70 -8.18 10.92
N LYS A 229 -1.99 -7.96 11.19
CA LYS A 229 -2.43 -7.37 12.45
C LYS A 229 -2.16 -8.33 13.62
N ALA A 230 -2.49 -9.61 13.45
CA ALA A 230 -2.29 -10.63 14.47
C ALA A 230 -0.81 -10.73 14.90
N LEU A 231 0.09 -10.80 13.92
CA LEU A 231 1.53 -10.79 14.15
C LEU A 231 2.00 -9.47 14.78
N SER A 232 1.52 -8.31 14.29
CA SER A 232 1.86 -7.01 14.87
C SER A 232 1.56 -6.97 16.37
N PHE A 233 0.34 -7.31 16.78
CA PHE A 233 -0.03 -7.34 18.20
C PHE A 233 0.88 -8.28 19.01
N ASN A 234 1.08 -9.50 18.54
CA ASN A 234 1.78 -10.53 19.30
C ASN A 234 3.29 -10.27 19.38
N PHE A 235 3.91 -9.70 18.34
CA PHE A 235 5.29 -9.25 18.42
C PHE A 235 5.50 -8.11 19.42
N GLU A 236 4.59 -7.13 19.47
CA GLU A 236 4.67 -6.06 20.46
C GLU A 236 4.49 -6.59 21.90
N TYR A 237 3.56 -7.53 22.11
CA TYR A 237 3.39 -8.20 23.40
C TYR A 237 4.66 -8.95 23.85
N VAL A 238 5.26 -9.75 22.95
CA VAL A 238 6.48 -10.52 23.24
C VAL A 238 7.62 -9.57 23.56
N LYS A 239 7.80 -8.51 22.76
CA LYS A 239 8.82 -7.48 23.00
C LYS A 239 8.62 -6.83 24.37
N ARG A 240 7.41 -6.38 24.68
CA ARG A 240 7.09 -5.74 25.97
C ARG A 240 7.31 -6.68 27.15
N SER A 241 6.93 -7.95 27.03
CA SER A 241 7.15 -8.97 28.07
C SER A 241 8.63 -9.17 28.37
N ASN A 242 9.47 -9.24 27.32
CA ASN A 242 10.92 -9.35 27.47
C ASN A 242 11.52 -8.08 28.07
N ASP A 243 11.08 -6.89 27.65
CA ASP A 243 11.56 -5.63 28.20
C ASP A 243 11.25 -5.52 29.70
N ILE A 244 10.06 -5.94 30.14
CA ILE A 244 9.69 -5.99 31.56
C ILE A 244 10.58 -7.00 32.30
N LYS A 245 10.75 -8.21 31.76
CA LYS A 245 11.61 -9.24 32.36
C LYS A 245 13.04 -8.74 32.54
N LEU A 246 13.64 -8.16 31.50
CA LEU A 246 15.00 -7.59 31.54
C LEU A 246 15.12 -6.46 32.57
N ARG A 247 14.08 -5.63 32.73
CA ARG A 247 14.06 -4.58 33.76
C ARG A 247 13.99 -5.18 35.16
N LEU A 248 13.14 -6.17 35.38
CA LEU A 248 13.03 -6.88 36.66
C LEU A 248 14.32 -7.61 37.01
N ASP A 249 14.96 -8.27 36.04
CA ASP A 249 16.25 -8.94 36.24
C ASP A 249 17.35 -7.93 36.59
N LYS A 250 17.36 -6.74 35.95
CA LYS A 250 18.27 -5.64 36.31
C LYS A 250 18.00 -5.05 37.69
N ILE A 251 16.73 -4.95 38.11
CA ILE A 251 16.36 -4.48 39.45
C ILE A 251 16.82 -5.51 40.49
N LYS A 252 16.53 -6.80 40.28
CA LYS A 252 17.03 -7.88 41.16
C LYS A 252 18.56 -7.91 41.25
N ALA A 253 19.26 -7.64 40.16
CA ALA A 253 20.72 -7.53 40.15
C ALA A 253 21.25 -6.22 40.78
N ARG A 254 20.41 -5.19 40.97
CA ARG A 254 20.75 -3.92 41.64
C ARG A 254 20.32 -3.88 43.10
N ASP A 255 19.30 -4.65 43.48
CA ASP A 255 18.82 -4.79 44.86
C ASP A 255 19.80 -5.56 45.76
N GLU A 256 20.91 -6.08 45.21
CA GLU A 256 22.10 -6.45 46.00
C GLU A 256 22.91 -5.23 46.49
N GLU A 257 22.58 -3.99 46.10
CA GLU A 257 23.32 -2.78 46.51
C GLU A 257 22.53 -1.59 47.11
N ARG A 258 21.18 -1.52 47.18
CA ARG A 258 20.45 -0.57 48.08
C ARG A 258 18.91 -0.71 48.06
N LYS A 259 18.31 -0.39 49.23
CA LYS A 259 16.86 -0.33 49.57
C LYS A 259 16.12 0.89 48.95
N PRO A 260 14.76 0.92 49.00
CA PRO A 260 13.91 1.35 47.89
C PRO A 260 13.58 2.84 47.91
N ASP A 261 13.73 3.49 46.76
CA ASP A 261 13.03 4.73 46.45
C ASP A 261 11.99 4.50 45.35
N SER A 262 10.86 5.18 45.53
CA SER A 262 9.59 5.10 44.82
C SER A 262 9.66 4.82 43.31
N VAL A 263 8.84 3.86 42.89
CA VAL A 263 8.52 3.54 41.49
C VAL A 263 7.87 4.76 40.82
N PRO A 264 8.44 5.32 39.73
CA PRO A 264 7.74 6.30 38.92
C PRO A 264 6.61 5.59 38.17
N THR A 265 5.37 5.97 38.48
CA THR A 265 4.17 5.49 37.81
C THR A 265 4.15 5.97 36.34
N THR A 266 3.57 5.16 35.47
CA THR A 266 3.41 5.37 34.01
C THR A 266 2.64 6.63 33.51
N PRO A 267 1.92 7.48 34.30
CA PRO A 267 1.05 8.51 33.72
C PRO A 267 1.75 9.62 32.91
N ASP A 268 2.98 10.03 33.25
CA ASP A 268 3.62 11.20 32.61
C ASP A 268 4.15 10.93 31.19
N VAL A 269 4.25 9.65 30.81
CA VAL A 269 4.84 9.26 29.52
C VAL A 269 3.83 9.35 28.38
N ILE A 270 2.53 9.16 28.66
CA ILE A 270 1.50 9.17 27.59
C ILE A 270 1.12 10.59 27.18
N GLN A 271 1.21 11.57 28.09
CA GLN A 271 0.79 12.94 27.82
C GLN A 271 1.77 13.71 26.89
N ASN A 272 3.01 13.23 26.77
CA ASN A 272 4.05 13.82 25.92
C ASN A 272 4.25 13.13 24.55
N PHE A 273 3.50 12.07 24.20
CA PHE A 273 3.66 11.36 22.91
C PHE A 273 2.98 12.00 21.70
N ILE A 274 2.54 13.25 21.83
CA ILE A 274 2.19 14.07 20.68
C ILE A 274 3.54 14.56 20.13
N LEU A 275 4.13 13.98 19.07
CA LEU A 275 3.83 14.43 17.70
C LEU A 275 4.44 13.55 16.57
N GLU A 276 5.15 12.45 16.84
CA GLU A 276 5.74 11.61 15.77
C GLU A 276 5.18 10.17 15.70
N GLU A 277 4.93 9.68 14.48
CA GLU A 277 4.40 8.33 14.23
C GLU A 277 5.30 7.23 14.79
N LYS A 278 6.63 7.41 14.69
CA LYS A 278 7.62 6.43 15.14
C LYS A 278 7.53 6.18 16.65
N ASP A 279 7.21 7.20 17.43
CA ASP A 279 7.13 7.09 18.89
C ASP A 279 5.88 6.31 19.29
N ARG A 280 4.72 6.61 18.68
CA ARG A 280 3.49 5.84 18.89
C ARG A 280 3.64 4.37 18.50
N MET A 281 4.32 4.09 17.38
CA MET A 281 4.60 2.72 16.95
C MET A 281 5.48 1.94 17.95
N ASN A 282 6.26 2.61 18.80
CA ASN A 282 7.14 2.01 19.79
C ASN A 282 6.71 2.34 21.24
N ALA A 283 5.49 2.83 21.43
CA ALA A 283 5.01 3.28 22.73
C ALA A 283 5.06 2.12 23.75
N PRO A 284 5.60 2.34 24.95
CA PRO A 284 5.74 1.30 25.97
C PRO A 284 4.42 1.08 26.73
N LEU A 285 3.40 0.58 26.03
CA LEU A 285 2.08 0.30 26.59
C LEU A 285 2.14 -0.63 27.82
N GLU A 286 1.19 -0.51 28.72
CA GLU A 286 1.06 -1.41 29.87
C GLU A 286 0.78 -2.85 29.41
N ILE A 287 1.21 -3.84 30.19
CA ILE A 287 1.06 -5.25 29.77
C ILE A 287 -0.42 -5.68 29.74
N SER A 288 -1.26 -5.06 30.57
CA SER A 288 -2.72 -5.20 30.61
C SER A 288 -3.40 -4.77 29.30
N GLU A 289 -2.81 -3.83 28.57
CA GLU A 289 -3.31 -3.39 27.26
C GLU A 289 -3.25 -4.52 26.23
N TYR A 290 -2.41 -5.54 26.42
CA TYR A 290 -2.34 -6.71 25.53
C TYR A 290 -3.32 -7.80 25.96
N SER A 291 -4.60 -7.44 26.10
CA SER A 291 -5.69 -8.38 26.38
C SER A 291 -6.24 -9.04 25.11
N PHE A 292 -6.91 -10.18 25.24
CA PHE A 292 -7.61 -10.82 24.11
C PHE A 292 -8.72 -9.92 23.54
N PHE A 293 -9.36 -9.13 24.41
CA PHE A 293 -10.39 -8.17 24.03
C PHE A 293 -9.85 -7.08 23.09
N ASN A 294 -8.75 -6.43 23.49
CA ASN A 294 -8.10 -5.39 22.67
C ASN A 294 -7.50 -5.97 21.39
N TYR A 295 -6.96 -7.20 21.48
CA TYR A 295 -6.48 -7.95 20.33
C TYR A 295 -7.57 -8.12 19.28
N PHE A 296 -8.73 -8.64 19.71
CA PHE A 296 -9.85 -8.91 18.82
C PHE A 296 -10.42 -7.63 18.20
N ALA A 297 -10.63 -6.58 19.00
CA ALA A 297 -11.10 -5.28 18.51
C ALA A 297 -10.15 -4.69 17.44
N TYR A 298 -8.84 -4.83 17.63
CA TYR A 298 -7.84 -4.36 16.68
C TYR A 298 -7.83 -5.15 15.37
N ILE A 299 -7.82 -6.49 15.44
CA ILE A 299 -7.76 -7.31 14.23
C ILE A 299 -9.03 -7.16 13.37
N THR A 300 -10.19 -7.06 14.01
CA THR A 300 -11.52 -6.98 13.37
C THR A 300 -12.02 -5.55 13.16
N TYR A 301 -11.19 -4.54 13.44
CA TYR A 301 -11.52 -3.14 13.21
C TYR A 301 -12.02 -2.91 11.78
N ALA A 302 -13.33 -2.71 11.65
CA ALA A 302 -14.05 -2.80 10.39
C ALA A 302 -13.52 -1.87 9.28
N PRO A 303 -13.17 -0.59 9.57
CA PRO A 303 -12.67 0.32 8.55
C PRO A 303 -11.41 -0.15 7.84
N LEU A 304 -10.60 -1.02 8.47
CA LEU A 304 -9.33 -1.51 7.93
C LEU A 304 -9.29 -3.05 7.92
N PHE A 305 -10.44 -3.73 7.96
CA PHE A 305 -10.51 -5.19 8.01
C PHE A 305 -10.31 -5.84 6.63
N ILE A 306 -11.11 -5.42 5.65
CA ILE A 306 -11.13 -6.00 4.29
C ILE A 306 -9.91 -5.55 3.48
N ALA A 307 -9.73 -4.23 3.39
CA ALA A 307 -8.58 -3.63 2.76
C ALA A 307 -8.33 -2.27 3.41
N GLY A 308 -7.23 -1.64 3.03
CA GLY A 308 -6.83 -0.33 3.56
C GLY A 308 -5.43 -0.36 4.12
N PRO A 309 -4.97 0.78 4.66
CA PRO A 309 -3.62 0.81 5.19
C PRO A 309 -3.49 0.02 6.48
N ILE A 310 -2.34 -0.60 6.64
CA ILE A 310 -1.97 -1.37 7.83
C ILE A 310 -1.46 -0.41 8.90
N VAL A 311 -2.11 -0.44 10.06
CA VAL A 311 -1.69 0.28 11.27
C VAL A 311 -1.14 -0.74 12.24
N THR A 312 0.00 -0.47 12.88
CA THR A 312 0.55 -1.37 13.91
C THR A 312 -0.21 -1.24 15.23
N TYR A 313 -0.22 -2.29 16.05
CA TYR A 313 -1.04 -2.32 17.26
C TYR A 313 -0.81 -1.12 18.20
N ASN A 314 0.45 -0.79 18.53
CA ASN A 314 0.72 0.30 19.48
C ASN A 314 0.25 1.66 18.94
N ASP A 315 0.45 1.94 17.65
CA ASP A 315 -0.07 3.16 17.01
C ASP A 315 -1.61 3.19 17.03
N PHE A 316 -2.27 2.06 16.75
CA PHE A 316 -3.72 1.94 16.87
C PHE A 316 -4.21 2.24 18.29
N ARG A 317 -3.62 1.62 19.32
CA ARG A 317 -4.01 1.86 20.73
C ARG A 317 -3.79 3.29 21.17
N CYS A 318 -2.65 3.90 20.84
CA CYS A 318 -2.40 5.31 21.13
C CYS A 318 -3.49 6.21 20.51
N GLN A 319 -3.91 5.96 19.28
CA GLN A 319 -4.96 6.73 18.61
C GLN A 319 -6.37 6.46 19.17
N VAL A 320 -6.61 5.26 19.70
CA VAL A 320 -7.86 4.94 20.42
C VAL A 320 -7.97 5.72 21.72
N HIS A 321 -6.87 5.87 22.47
CA HIS A 321 -6.84 6.68 23.70
C HIS A 321 -6.90 8.18 23.42
N SER A 322 -6.21 8.64 22.36
CA SER A 322 -6.13 10.06 22.03
C SER A 322 -6.14 10.25 20.52
N PRO A 323 -7.25 10.76 19.94
CA PRO A 323 -7.31 11.09 18.52
C PRO A 323 -6.21 12.07 18.13
N LEU A 324 -5.62 11.88 16.95
CA LEU A 324 -4.56 12.76 16.48
C LEU A 324 -5.12 14.13 16.08
N PRO A 325 -4.38 15.24 16.30
CA PRO A 325 -4.76 16.57 15.80
C PRO A 325 -4.92 16.63 14.28
N SER A 326 -4.35 15.65 13.57
CA SER A 326 -4.46 15.50 12.13
C SER A 326 -5.88 15.08 11.68
N ILE A 327 -6.70 14.51 12.57
CA ILE A 327 -8.11 14.23 12.32
C ILE A 327 -8.90 15.53 12.47
N ASN A 328 -9.29 16.11 11.33
CA ASN A 328 -10.07 17.35 11.26
C ASN A 328 -11.12 17.20 10.15
N ALA A 329 -12.37 17.62 10.41
CA ALA A 329 -13.47 17.62 9.45
C ALA A 329 -13.09 18.24 8.09
N LYS A 330 -12.40 19.39 8.09
CA LYS A 330 -11.93 20.05 6.86
C LYS A 330 -10.99 19.15 6.06
N ARG A 331 -10.04 18.50 6.74
CA ARG A 331 -9.07 17.60 6.08
C ARG A 331 -9.77 16.35 5.56
N THR A 332 -10.62 15.72 6.35
CA THR A 332 -11.38 14.53 5.96
C THR A 332 -12.27 14.81 4.77
N PHE A 333 -12.93 15.98 4.73
CA PHE A 333 -13.72 16.42 3.58
C PHE A 333 -12.89 16.60 2.32
N ILE A 334 -11.75 17.31 2.39
CA ILE A 334 -10.84 17.47 1.24
C ILE A 334 -10.30 16.11 0.78
N TYR A 335 -9.99 15.20 1.69
CA TYR A 335 -9.56 13.84 1.36
C TYR A 335 -10.68 13.06 0.64
N GLY A 336 -11.93 13.21 1.08
CA GLY A 336 -13.11 12.66 0.41
C GLY A 336 -13.28 13.21 -1.02
N LEU A 337 -13.07 14.51 -1.24
CA LEU A 337 -13.07 15.10 -2.58
C LEU A 337 -11.95 14.52 -3.46
N ARG A 338 -10.75 14.29 -2.92
CA ARG A 338 -9.66 13.63 -3.66
C ARG A 338 -9.96 12.18 -4.00
N PHE A 339 -10.63 11.47 -3.09
CA PHE A 339 -11.11 10.12 -3.35
C PHE A 339 -12.11 10.11 -4.51
N LEU A 340 -13.13 10.97 -4.46
CA LEU A 340 -14.12 11.10 -5.53
C LEU A 340 -13.48 11.48 -6.86
N PHE A 341 -12.52 12.41 -6.86
CA PHE A 341 -11.75 12.76 -8.06
C PHE A 341 -11.07 11.54 -8.68
N CYS A 342 -10.43 10.68 -7.88
CA CYS A 342 -9.80 9.45 -8.40
C CYS A 342 -10.82 8.46 -8.95
N VAL A 343 -12.00 8.33 -8.34
CA VAL A 343 -13.10 7.51 -8.88
C VAL A 343 -13.55 8.05 -10.24
N LEU A 344 -13.76 9.36 -10.35
CA LEU A 344 -14.15 9.99 -11.62
C LEU A 344 -13.08 9.85 -12.70
N VAL A 345 -11.79 9.96 -12.35
CA VAL A 345 -10.69 9.69 -13.28
C VAL A 345 -10.72 8.24 -13.76
N MET A 346 -10.91 7.28 -12.85
CA MET A 346 -11.02 5.86 -13.24
C MET A 346 -12.22 5.62 -14.14
N GLU A 347 -13.40 6.14 -13.80
CA GLU A 347 -14.59 6.03 -14.66
C GLU A 347 -14.34 6.67 -16.03
N PHE A 348 -13.72 7.84 -16.10
CA PHE A 348 -13.34 8.46 -17.37
C PHE A 348 -12.42 7.54 -18.19
N LEU A 349 -11.33 7.04 -17.61
CA LEU A 349 -10.42 6.13 -18.33
C LEU A 349 -11.14 4.89 -18.85
N LEU A 350 -12.00 4.26 -18.04
CA LEU A 350 -12.72 3.04 -18.45
C LEU A 350 -13.75 3.25 -19.55
N HIS A 351 -14.29 4.47 -19.73
CA HIS A 351 -15.25 4.78 -20.80
C HIS A 351 -14.57 5.20 -22.12
N TYR A 352 -13.31 5.64 -22.07
CA TYR A 352 -12.59 6.17 -23.21
C TYR A 352 -11.42 5.30 -23.67
N MET A 353 -10.92 4.39 -22.83
CA MET A 353 -9.78 3.50 -23.13
C MET A 353 -10.09 2.07 -22.66
N TYR A 354 -10.45 1.19 -23.60
CA TYR A 354 -10.82 -0.20 -23.33
C TYR A 354 -9.61 -1.15 -23.25
N VAL A 355 -8.50 -0.65 -22.67
CA VAL A 355 -7.18 -1.30 -22.69
C VAL A 355 -7.12 -2.58 -21.85
N VAL A 356 -8.00 -2.75 -20.87
CA VAL A 356 -8.05 -3.98 -20.06
C VAL A 356 -8.74 -5.08 -20.86
N ALA A 357 -9.84 -4.77 -21.54
CA ALA A 357 -10.53 -5.69 -22.43
C ALA A 357 -9.64 -6.12 -23.60
N VAL A 358 -8.93 -5.16 -24.23
CA VAL A 358 -7.93 -5.44 -25.26
C VAL A 358 -6.86 -6.39 -24.74
N SER A 359 -6.30 -6.08 -23.57
CA SER A 359 -5.24 -6.88 -22.95
C SER A 359 -5.68 -8.32 -22.68
N LYS A 360 -6.89 -8.52 -22.12
CA LYS A 360 -7.46 -9.84 -21.83
C LYS A 360 -7.70 -10.69 -23.07
N ARG A 361 -7.90 -10.08 -24.23
CA ARG A 361 -8.19 -10.77 -25.49
C ARG A 361 -7.00 -10.88 -26.41
N GLY A 362 -5.86 -10.25 -26.07
CA GLY A 362 -4.71 -10.18 -26.95
C GLY A 362 -5.01 -9.43 -28.25
N ALA A 363 -5.90 -8.44 -28.19
CA ALA A 363 -6.54 -7.86 -29.37
C ALA A 363 -5.76 -6.66 -29.93
N TRP A 364 -4.49 -6.88 -30.28
CA TRP A 364 -3.55 -5.86 -30.77
C TRP A 364 -2.88 -6.25 -32.09
N GLU A 365 -3.51 -7.13 -32.88
CA GLU A 365 -2.99 -7.52 -34.19
C GLU A 365 -2.98 -6.32 -35.14
N GLY A 366 -1.83 -6.06 -35.78
CA GLY A 366 -1.64 -4.92 -36.68
C GLY A 366 -1.42 -3.58 -35.98
N ASP A 367 -1.46 -3.53 -34.65
CA ASP A 367 -1.15 -2.31 -33.90
C ASP A 367 0.35 -1.99 -33.97
N THR A 368 0.67 -0.69 -34.03
CA THR A 368 2.05 -0.21 -34.01
C THR A 368 2.71 -0.43 -32.65
N PRO A 369 4.07 -0.48 -32.58
CA PRO A 369 4.78 -0.58 -31.30
C PRO A 369 4.38 0.50 -30.29
N PHE A 370 4.03 1.70 -30.76
CA PHE A 370 3.56 2.79 -29.91
C PHE A 370 2.18 2.49 -29.32
N GLN A 371 1.22 2.01 -30.12
CA GLN A 371 -0.12 1.63 -29.66
C GLN A 371 -0.07 0.50 -28.63
N ILE A 372 0.70 -0.57 -28.91
CA ILE A 372 0.88 -1.70 -27.98
C ILE A 372 1.49 -1.20 -26.65
N SER A 373 2.48 -0.30 -26.73
CA SER A 373 3.09 0.30 -25.54
C SER A 373 2.10 1.14 -24.74
N MET A 374 1.18 1.87 -25.40
CA MET A 374 0.14 2.65 -24.73
C MET A 374 -0.93 1.77 -24.09
N ILE A 375 -1.34 0.69 -24.74
CA ILE A 375 -2.20 -0.34 -24.12
C ILE A 375 -1.54 -0.83 -22.83
N GLY A 376 -0.25 -1.17 -22.87
CA GLY A 376 0.51 -1.61 -21.70
C GLY A 376 0.58 -0.55 -20.59
N LEU A 377 0.99 0.68 -20.92
CA LEU A 377 1.14 1.78 -19.97
C LEU A 377 -0.19 2.13 -19.27
N PHE A 378 -1.27 2.29 -20.03
CA PHE A 378 -2.57 2.64 -19.45
C PHE A 378 -3.20 1.49 -18.68
N ASN A 379 -2.90 0.23 -19.03
CA ASN A 379 -3.28 -0.91 -18.20
C ASN A 379 -2.55 -0.87 -16.84
N LEU A 380 -1.25 -0.55 -16.81
CA LEU A 380 -0.53 -0.32 -15.55
C LEU A 380 -1.12 0.83 -14.73
N ASN A 381 -1.53 1.93 -15.37
CA ASN A 381 -2.22 3.03 -14.70
C ASN A 381 -3.59 2.63 -14.12
N ILE A 382 -4.35 1.80 -14.85
CA ILE A 382 -5.59 1.21 -14.35
C ILE A 382 -5.32 0.27 -13.17
N ILE A 383 -4.24 -0.51 -13.21
CA ILE A 383 -3.80 -1.35 -12.07
C ILE A 383 -3.44 -0.50 -10.85
N TRP A 384 -2.78 0.65 -11.05
CA TRP A 384 -2.51 1.58 -9.95
C TRP A 384 -3.82 2.16 -9.37
N LEU A 385 -4.76 2.60 -10.22
CA LEU A 385 -6.04 3.16 -9.79
C LEU A 385 -6.95 2.14 -9.10
N LYS A 386 -7.02 0.89 -9.61
CA LYS A 386 -7.86 -0.15 -9.02
C LYS A 386 -7.46 -0.53 -7.59
N LEU A 387 -6.19 -0.32 -7.23
CA LEU A 387 -5.69 -0.51 -5.86
C LEU A 387 -5.81 0.76 -5.03
N LEU A 388 -5.49 1.92 -5.63
CA LEU A 388 -5.59 3.23 -5.00
C LEU A 388 -6.98 3.48 -4.44
N ILE A 389 -8.02 3.28 -5.24
CA ILE A 389 -9.39 3.69 -4.93
C ILE A 389 -9.91 2.94 -3.69
N PRO A 390 -9.92 1.60 -3.64
CA PRO A 390 -10.33 0.88 -2.44
C PRO A 390 -9.52 1.28 -1.21
N TRP A 391 -8.19 1.37 -1.31
CA TRP A 391 -7.35 1.77 -0.17
C TRP A 391 -7.67 3.16 0.36
N ARG A 392 -8.00 4.10 -0.52
CA ARG A 392 -8.44 5.44 -0.12
C ARG A 392 -9.84 5.43 0.51
N LEU A 393 -10.76 4.60 0.03
CA LEU A 393 -12.08 4.45 0.66
C LEU A 393 -11.94 3.96 2.10
N PHE A 394 -11.19 2.88 2.32
CA PHE A 394 -10.99 2.31 3.66
C PHE A 394 -10.21 3.26 4.58
N ARG A 395 -9.23 4.00 4.04
CA ARG A 395 -8.59 5.09 4.79
C ARG A 395 -9.59 6.21 5.14
N LEU A 396 -10.43 6.65 4.20
CA LEU A 396 -11.46 7.65 4.46
C LEU A 396 -12.44 7.19 5.53
N TRP A 397 -12.88 5.93 5.48
CA TRP A 397 -13.71 5.33 6.52
C TRP A 397 -13.02 5.42 7.89
N SER A 398 -11.75 5.03 7.99
CA SER A 398 -10.97 5.15 9.23
C SER A 398 -10.82 6.60 9.70
N LEU A 399 -10.62 7.55 8.79
CA LEU A 399 -10.50 8.98 9.11
C LEU A 399 -11.80 9.56 9.66
N ILE A 400 -12.95 9.18 9.08
CA ILE A 400 -14.28 9.56 9.60
C ILE A 400 -14.49 8.94 10.99
N ASP A 401 -13.96 7.73 11.19
CA ASP A 401 -13.97 7.03 12.48
C ASP A 401 -12.96 7.59 13.50
N GLY A 402 -12.03 8.45 13.08
CA GLY A 402 -11.07 9.11 13.98
C GLY A 402 -9.83 8.27 14.30
N ILE A 403 -9.40 7.42 13.37
CA ILE A 403 -8.03 6.87 13.31
C ILE A 403 -7.41 7.32 11.99
N ASP A 404 -6.20 7.88 12.06
CA ASP A 404 -5.43 8.30 10.89
C ASP A 404 -4.43 7.20 10.54
N PRO A 405 -4.71 6.32 9.57
CA PRO A 405 -3.71 5.38 9.06
C PRO A 405 -2.82 6.07 8.00
N PRO A 406 -1.61 5.56 7.71
CA PRO A 406 -0.75 6.12 6.67
C PRO A 406 -1.38 6.00 5.26
N GLU A 407 -1.15 6.98 4.37
CA GLU A 407 -1.59 6.83 2.97
C GLU A 407 -0.77 5.75 2.26
N ASN A 408 -1.45 4.86 1.52
CA ASN A 408 -0.80 3.74 0.81
C ASN A 408 -0.12 4.13 -0.50
N MET A 409 -0.64 5.14 -1.21
CA MET A 409 -0.12 5.58 -2.51
C MET A 409 0.12 7.09 -2.47
N ILE A 410 1.38 7.46 -2.24
CA ILE A 410 1.75 8.87 -2.06
C ILE A 410 2.21 9.55 -3.33
N ARG A 411 2.52 8.77 -4.38
CA ARG A 411 2.89 9.26 -5.71
C ARG A 411 2.17 8.44 -6.78
N CYS A 412 1.86 9.08 -7.91
CA CYS A 412 1.42 8.38 -9.11
C CYS A 412 2.53 7.43 -9.58
N MET A 413 2.18 6.28 -10.17
CA MET A 413 3.15 5.36 -10.76
C MET A 413 4.07 6.09 -11.73
N ASP A 414 3.51 6.94 -12.59
CA ASP A 414 4.22 7.77 -13.58
C ASP A 414 5.10 8.88 -12.95
N ASN A 415 5.14 9.04 -11.62
CA ASN A 415 6.00 9.99 -10.90
C ASN A 415 7.01 9.24 -10.00
N ASN A 416 7.58 8.14 -10.51
CA ASN A 416 8.66 7.40 -9.87
C ASN A 416 9.73 6.99 -10.88
N TYR A 417 10.96 7.50 -10.71
CA TYR A 417 12.13 7.14 -11.51
C TYR A 417 13.06 6.12 -10.81
N SER A 418 12.87 5.91 -9.50
CA SER A 418 13.70 5.02 -8.67
C SER A 418 12.85 3.83 -8.26
N ALA A 419 13.33 2.62 -8.52
CA ALA A 419 12.62 1.40 -8.18
C ALA A 419 12.60 1.20 -6.66
N LEU A 420 13.67 1.54 -5.95
CA LEU A 420 13.69 1.52 -4.48
C LEU A 420 12.66 2.49 -3.88
N SER A 421 12.56 3.68 -4.47
CA SER A 421 11.64 4.72 -4.01
C SER A 421 10.19 4.36 -4.32
N PHE A 422 9.94 3.76 -5.49
CA PHE A 422 8.64 3.21 -5.87
C PHE A 422 8.09 2.25 -4.81
N TRP A 423 8.86 1.27 -4.35
CA TRP A 423 8.41 0.30 -3.33
C TRP A 423 8.16 0.90 -1.94
N LYS A 424 8.75 2.07 -1.64
CA LYS A 424 8.45 2.81 -0.40
C LYS A 424 7.19 3.67 -0.53
N ALA A 425 6.87 4.12 -1.74
CA ALA A 425 5.72 4.95 -2.06
C ALA A 425 4.46 4.12 -2.38
N TRP A 426 4.63 2.91 -2.90
CA TRP A 426 3.60 1.93 -3.22
C TRP A 426 3.26 1.07 -2.02
N HIS A 427 1.97 0.92 -1.72
CA HIS A 427 1.47 0.18 -0.56
C HIS A 427 2.25 0.53 0.74
N ARG A 428 2.48 1.82 0.96
CA ARG A 428 3.41 2.35 1.97
C ARG A 428 3.19 1.81 3.39
N SER A 429 1.94 1.57 3.79
CA SER A 429 1.65 1.00 5.11
C SER A 429 2.19 -0.42 5.28
N TYR A 430 2.08 -1.23 4.23
CA TYR A 430 2.65 -2.56 4.18
C TYR A 430 4.18 -2.51 4.15
N ASN A 431 4.76 -1.59 3.37
CA ASN A 431 6.20 -1.35 3.38
C ASN A 431 6.71 -1.04 4.81
N LYS A 432 6.03 -0.16 5.55
CA LYS A 432 6.36 0.14 6.95
C LYS A 432 6.25 -1.10 7.84
N TRP A 433 5.23 -1.93 7.64
CA TRP A 433 5.02 -3.16 8.40
C TRP A 433 6.15 -4.16 8.16
N VAL A 434 6.48 -4.48 6.90
CA VAL A 434 7.55 -5.43 6.57
C VAL A 434 8.91 -4.88 6.99
N VAL A 435 9.13 -3.57 6.91
CA VAL A 435 10.36 -2.95 7.41
C VAL A 435 10.52 -3.16 8.91
N LYS A 436 9.44 -2.96 9.68
CA LYS A 436 9.45 -3.11 11.15
C LYS A 436 9.64 -4.56 11.59
N TYR A 437 8.90 -5.49 10.99
CA TYR A 437 8.81 -6.87 11.50
C TYR A 437 9.70 -7.89 10.78
N ILE A 438 10.24 -7.56 9.60
CA ILE A 438 11.11 -8.46 8.82
C ILE A 438 12.47 -7.80 8.58
N TYR A 439 12.50 -6.65 7.89
CA TYR A 439 13.76 -6.05 7.42
C TYR A 439 14.70 -5.66 8.57
N ILE A 440 14.21 -4.86 9.54
CA ILE A 440 15.02 -4.39 10.68
C ILE A 440 15.48 -5.57 11.57
N PRO A 441 14.61 -6.52 11.98
CA PRO A 441 15.03 -7.68 12.75
C PRO A 441 16.09 -8.57 12.07
N LEU A 442 16.14 -8.60 10.74
CA LEU A 442 17.14 -9.37 9.98
C LEU A 442 18.46 -8.61 9.74
N GLY A 443 18.68 -7.47 10.42
CA GLY A 443 19.89 -6.65 10.30
C GLY A 443 19.74 -5.41 9.43
N GLY A 444 18.62 -5.27 8.71
CA GLY A 444 18.31 -4.10 7.91
C GLY A 444 19.42 -3.75 6.90
N ALA A 445 20.03 -2.58 7.06
CA ALA A 445 21.05 -2.10 6.13
C ALA A 445 22.36 -2.90 6.19
N SER A 446 22.70 -3.51 7.33
CA SER A 446 23.93 -4.32 7.45
C SER A 446 23.81 -5.66 6.72
N ASN A 447 22.59 -6.17 6.51
CA ASN A 447 22.32 -7.43 5.79
C ASN A 447 21.28 -7.22 4.68
N ARG A 448 21.49 -6.17 3.87
CA ARG A 448 20.47 -5.65 2.95
C ARG A 448 19.97 -6.67 1.93
N ILE A 449 20.85 -7.52 1.40
CA ILE A 449 20.48 -8.50 0.37
C ILE A 449 19.57 -9.58 0.97
N LEU A 450 20.02 -10.24 2.05
CA LEU A 450 19.23 -11.30 2.70
C LEU A 450 17.92 -10.75 3.27
N ALA A 451 17.96 -9.58 3.91
CA ALA A 451 16.76 -8.93 4.42
C ALA A 451 15.78 -8.56 3.31
N SER A 452 16.26 -8.12 2.13
CA SER A 452 15.40 -7.82 0.98
C SER A 452 14.83 -9.09 0.37
N LEU A 453 15.62 -10.16 0.24
CA LEU A 453 15.14 -11.47 -0.24
C LEU A 453 14.04 -12.01 0.69
N ALA A 454 14.24 -11.95 2.01
CA ALA A 454 13.23 -12.36 2.98
C ALA A 454 11.94 -11.52 2.87
N VAL A 455 12.06 -10.19 2.75
CA VAL A 455 10.92 -9.30 2.54
C VAL A 455 10.17 -9.66 1.27
N PHE A 456 10.83 -9.73 0.11
CA PHE A 456 10.15 -10.02 -1.16
C PHE A 456 9.60 -11.45 -1.24
N SER A 457 10.22 -12.41 -0.56
CA SER A 457 9.70 -13.78 -0.46
C SER A 457 8.42 -13.82 0.38
N PHE A 458 8.40 -13.11 1.52
CA PHE A 458 7.18 -12.97 2.32
C PHE A 458 6.09 -12.21 1.55
N VAL A 459 6.43 -11.14 0.83
CA VAL A 459 5.49 -10.38 0.00
C VAL A 459 4.86 -11.27 -1.07
N ALA A 460 5.66 -12.11 -1.75
CA ALA A 460 5.15 -13.06 -2.74
C ALA A 460 4.18 -14.07 -2.10
N ILE A 461 4.60 -14.75 -1.03
CA ILE A 461 3.78 -15.75 -0.30
C ILE A 461 2.49 -15.12 0.26
N TRP A 462 2.57 -13.87 0.75
CA TRP A 462 1.44 -13.14 1.30
C TRP A 462 0.42 -12.71 0.23
N HIS A 463 0.87 -12.49 -1.01
CA HIS A 463 -0.03 -12.14 -2.11
C HIS A 463 -0.76 -13.36 -2.69
N ASP A 464 -0.01 -14.38 -3.10
CA ASP A 464 -0.55 -15.65 -3.56
C ASP A 464 0.53 -16.74 -3.50
N ILE A 465 0.13 -17.99 -3.27
CA ILE A 465 1.07 -19.12 -3.15
C ILE A 465 1.34 -19.70 -4.53
N GLU A 466 1.91 -18.87 -5.41
CA GLU A 466 2.29 -19.27 -6.75
C GLU A 466 3.79 -19.07 -6.98
N LEU A 467 4.47 -20.11 -7.48
CA LEU A 467 5.91 -20.05 -7.75
C LEU A 467 6.28 -18.92 -8.71
N LYS A 468 5.38 -18.57 -9.65
CA LYS A 468 5.58 -17.47 -10.60
C LYS A 468 5.72 -16.11 -9.91
N LEU A 469 4.98 -15.87 -8.82
CA LEU A 469 5.06 -14.62 -8.05
C LEU A 469 6.32 -14.57 -7.20
N LEU A 470 6.77 -15.72 -6.69
CA LEU A 470 8.04 -15.81 -5.97
C LEU A 470 9.22 -15.50 -6.89
N LEU A 471 9.26 -16.12 -8.08
CA LEU A 471 10.27 -15.84 -9.10
C LEU A 471 10.24 -14.37 -9.53
N TRP A 472 9.05 -13.81 -9.76
CA TRP A 472 8.89 -12.38 -10.05
C TRP A 472 9.46 -11.50 -8.92
N GLY A 473 9.16 -11.82 -7.66
CA GLY A 473 9.67 -11.07 -6.50
C GLY A 473 11.20 -11.09 -6.42
N TRP A 474 11.84 -12.22 -6.73
CA TRP A 474 13.29 -12.32 -6.78
C TRP A 474 13.89 -11.57 -7.97
N THR A 475 13.25 -11.59 -9.14
CA THR A 475 13.63 -10.76 -10.29
C THR A 475 13.60 -9.27 -9.93
N ILE A 476 12.61 -8.81 -9.18
CA ILE A 476 12.56 -7.43 -8.69
C ILE A 476 13.76 -7.13 -7.78
N VAL A 477 14.13 -8.03 -6.86
CA VAL A 477 15.33 -7.84 -6.02
C VAL A 477 16.59 -7.71 -6.88
N LEU A 478 16.74 -8.55 -7.91
CA LEU A 478 17.86 -8.45 -8.85
C LEU A 478 17.86 -7.10 -9.58
N PHE A 479 16.70 -6.57 -9.98
CA PHE A 479 16.59 -5.27 -10.64
C PHE A 479 16.89 -4.08 -9.71
N LEU A 480 16.74 -4.24 -8.40
CA LEU A 480 17.11 -3.21 -7.43
C LEU A 480 18.62 -3.11 -7.18
N LEU A 481 19.38 -4.18 -7.45
CA LEU A 481 20.83 -4.21 -7.20
C LEU A 481 21.63 -3.22 -8.08
N PRO A 482 21.41 -3.13 -9.41
CA PRO A 482 22.09 -2.14 -10.23
C PRO A 482 21.88 -0.71 -9.74
N GLU A 483 20.64 -0.31 -9.42
CA GLU A 483 20.34 1.01 -8.87
C GLU A 483 21.14 1.25 -7.58
N TYR A 484 21.19 0.27 -6.68
CA TYR A 484 21.90 0.38 -5.41
C TYR A 484 23.42 0.53 -5.59
N PHE A 485 24.05 -0.36 -6.35
CA PHE A 485 25.49 -0.34 -6.56
C PHE A 485 25.92 0.91 -7.34
N ALA A 486 25.21 1.27 -8.41
CA ALA A 486 25.49 2.47 -9.18
C ALA A 486 25.32 3.73 -8.34
N SER A 487 24.22 3.84 -7.59
CA SER A 487 23.98 5.00 -6.73
C SER A 487 25.06 5.15 -5.66
N THR A 488 25.57 4.05 -5.12
CA THR A 488 26.64 4.08 -4.11
C THR A 488 27.98 4.45 -4.73
N TYR A 489 28.33 3.87 -5.88
CA TYR A 489 29.60 4.10 -6.56
C TYR A 489 29.73 5.51 -7.14
N PHE A 490 28.68 6.00 -7.80
CA PHE A 490 28.71 7.31 -8.48
C PHE A 490 28.39 8.49 -7.54
N ARG A 491 27.98 8.25 -6.29
CA ARG A 491 27.65 9.32 -5.33
C ARG A 491 28.78 10.34 -5.13
N LYS A 492 30.04 9.91 -5.25
CA LYS A 492 31.22 10.78 -5.15
C LYS A 492 31.30 11.88 -6.21
N PHE A 493 30.53 11.74 -7.30
CA PHE A 493 30.46 12.73 -8.38
C PHE A 493 29.21 13.62 -8.27
N SER A 494 28.55 13.67 -7.10
CA SER A 494 27.30 14.42 -6.91
C SER A 494 27.38 15.88 -7.34
N ASP A 495 28.55 16.48 -7.24
CA ASP A 495 28.78 17.90 -7.49
C ASP A 495 29.07 18.20 -8.97
N GLN A 496 29.20 17.16 -9.81
CA GLN A 496 29.48 17.29 -11.23
C GLN A 496 28.20 17.57 -12.04
N TRP A 497 28.27 18.46 -13.02
CA TRP A 497 27.10 18.86 -13.84
C TRP A 497 26.46 17.68 -14.59
N TRP A 498 27.28 16.72 -15.04
CA TRP A 498 26.85 15.55 -15.80
C TRP A 498 26.19 14.47 -14.92
N TYR A 499 26.42 14.50 -13.60
CA TYR A 499 25.92 13.49 -12.67
C TYR A 499 24.39 13.39 -12.72
N ARG A 500 23.70 14.54 -12.80
CA ARG A 500 22.25 14.59 -12.98
C ARG A 500 21.79 13.82 -14.23
N HIS A 501 22.50 13.98 -15.34
CA HIS A 501 22.15 13.31 -16.60
C HIS A 501 22.42 11.81 -16.53
N LEU A 502 23.52 11.39 -15.89
CA LEU A 502 23.78 9.98 -15.60
C LEU A 502 22.67 9.36 -14.74
N CYS A 503 22.26 10.05 -13.67
CA CYS A 503 21.15 9.61 -12.83
C CYS A 503 19.84 9.51 -13.62
N ALA A 504 19.61 10.42 -14.58
CA ALA A 504 18.42 10.37 -15.42
C ALA A 504 18.43 9.15 -16.36
N VAL A 505 19.58 8.81 -16.96
CA VAL A 505 19.73 7.56 -17.73
C VAL A 505 19.42 6.34 -16.84
N GLY A 506 19.97 6.31 -15.63
CA GLY A 506 19.64 5.26 -14.64
C GLY A 506 18.15 5.20 -14.31
N GLY A 507 17.49 6.36 -14.19
CA GLY A 507 16.05 6.45 -13.98
C GLY A 507 15.23 5.89 -15.16
N VAL A 508 15.64 6.17 -16.40
CA VAL A 508 15.00 5.60 -17.60
C VAL A 508 15.12 4.07 -17.62
N ILE A 509 16.30 3.54 -17.29
CA ILE A 509 16.52 2.08 -17.18
C ILE A 509 15.59 1.48 -16.11
N ASN A 510 15.49 2.11 -14.93
CA ASN A 510 14.60 1.64 -13.87
C ASN A 510 13.12 1.64 -14.31
N ILE A 511 12.67 2.68 -15.02
CA ILE A 511 11.30 2.75 -15.54
C ILE A 511 11.04 1.58 -16.49
N TRP A 512 11.94 1.33 -17.46
CA TRP A 512 11.80 0.19 -18.37
C TRP A 512 11.78 -1.15 -17.65
N LEU A 513 12.71 -1.38 -16.72
CA LEU A 513 12.77 -2.63 -15.95
C LEU A 513 11.46 -2.85 -15.17
N MET A 514 10.97 -1.82 -14.49
CA MET A 514 9.73 -1.89 -13.73
C MET A 514 8.50 -2.07 -14.63
N MET A 515 8.45 -1.38 -15.78
CA MET A 515 7.35 -1.55 -16.74
C MET A 515 7.34 -2.98 -17.31
N ILE A 516 8.47 -3.47 -17.82
CA ILE A 516 8.57 -4.80 -18.41
C ILE A 516 8.23 -5.89 -17.38
N ALA A 517 8.78 -5.81 -16.17
CA ALA A 517 8.51 -6.78 -15.10
C ALA A 517 7.02 -6.86 -14.75
N ASN A 518 6.34 -5.71 -14.66
CA ASN A 518 4.94 -5.65 -14.31
C ASN A 518 4.01 -5.98 -15.50
N LEU A 519 4.40 -5.64 -16.73
CA LEU A 519 3.68 -6.06 -17.92
C LEU A 519 3.70 -7.57 -18.08
N TYR A 520 4.87 -8.19 -17.87
CA TYR A 520 5.03 -9.63 -17.87
C TYR A 520 4.21 -10.30 -16.77
N GLY A 521 4.27 -9.77 -15.54
CA GLY A 521 3.62 -10.39 -14.38
C GLY A 521 2.10 -10.21 -14.32
N PHE A 522 1.57 -9.06 -14.75
CA PHE A 522 0.19 -8.65 -14.44
C PHE A 522 -0.67 -8.20 -15.63
N CYS A 523 -0.11 -8.02 -16.83
CA CYS A 523 -0.84 -7.44 -17.97
C CYS A 523 -0.81 -8.32 -19.23
N LEU A 524 0.34 -8.39 -19.90
CA LEU A 524 0.48 -9.02 -21.22
C LEU A 524 0.87 -10.50 -21.15
N GLY A 525 1.42 -10.95 -20.01
CA GLY A 525 1.97 -12.28 -19.87
C GLY A 525 3.18 -12.53 -20.77
N GLN A 526 3.67 -13.76 -20.80
CA GLN A 526 4.87 -14.12 -21.56
C GLN A 526 4.74 -13.80 -23.06
N LYS A 527 3.66 -14.27 -23.71
CA LYS A 527 3.46 -14.11 -25.16
C LYS A 527 3.34 -12.65 -25.57
N GLY A 528 2.54 -11.86 -24.83
CA GLY A 528 2.35 -10.45 -25.15
C GLY A 528 3.61 -9.60 -24.87
N THR A 529 4.36 -9.90 -23.81
CA THR A 529 5.65 -9.23 -23.56
C THR A 529 6.70 -9.58 -24.61
N GLN A 530 6.77 -10.84 -25.05
CA GLN A 530 7.67 -11.24 -26.14
C GLN A 530 7.29 -10.54 -27.46
N ALA A 531 6.00 -10.47 -27.79
CA ALA A 531 5.54 -9.73 -28.96
C ALA A 531 5.93 -8.25 -28.90
N LEU A 532 5.72 -7.59 -27.76
CA LEU A 532 6.15 -6.20 -27.56
C LEU A 532 7.65 -6.01 -27.77
N LEU A 533 8.49 -6.89 -27.20
CA LEU A 533 9.94 -6.79 -27.35
C LEU A 533 10.39 -7.05 -28.78
N ASN A 534 9.79 -8.03 -29.46
CA ASN A 534 10.08 -8.35 -30.85
C ASN A 534 9.67 -7.20 -31.78
N GLU A 535 8.50 -6.60 -31.58
CA GLU A 535 8.06 -5.44 -32.36
C GLU A 535 8.93 -4.21 -32.10
N MET A 536 9.36 -4.01 -30.86
CA MET A 536 10.17 -2.86 -30.45
C MET A 536 11.62 -2.94 -30.95
N PHE A 537 12.23 -4.12 -31.01
CA PHE A 537 13.63 -4.28 -31.44
C PHE A 537 13.81 -4.93 -32.83
N GLY A 538 12.79 -5.60 -33.34
CA GLY A 538 12.83 -6.30 -34.63
C GLY A 538 12.38 -5.46 -35.83
N THR A 539 11.76 -4.29 -35.60
CA THR A 539 11.29 -3.41 -36.68
C THR A 539 11.97 -2.04 -36.63
N PHE A 540 12.16 -1.41 -37.80
CA PHE A 540 12.70 -0.05 -37.86
C PHE A 540 11.79 0.96 -37.14
N SER A 541 10.47 0.79 -37.27
CA SER A 541 9.48 1.59 -36.54
C SER A 541 9.60 1.42 -35.02
N GLY A 542 9.84 0.18 -34.56
CA GLY A 542 10.08 -0.14 -33.16
C GLY A 542 11.33 0.54 -32.62
N ILE A 543 12.45 0.48 -33.34
CA ILE A 543 13.71 1.12 -32.93
C ILE A 543 13.53 2.64 -32.87
N ARG A 544 12.85 3.24 -33.85
CA ARG A 544 12.50 4.67 -33.83
C ARG A 544 11.65 5.02 -32.62
N PHE A 545 10.61 4.23 -32.34
CA PHE A 545 9.78 4.40 -31.15
C PHE A 545 10.63 4.31 -29.88
N PHE A 546 11.49 3.30 -29.75
CA PHE A 546 12.35 3.11 -28.59
C PHE A 546 13.25 4.33 -28.35
N MET A 547 13.88 4.88 -29.39
CA MET A 547 14.70 6.10 -29.25
C MET A 547 13.88 7.30 -28.77
N VAL A 548 12.71 7.54 -29.36
CA VAL A 548 11.82 8.66 -28.97
C VAL A 548 11.27 8.46 -27.56
N ALA A 549 10.91 7.23 -27.19
CA ALA A 549 10.44 6.88 -25.85
C ALA A 549 11.52 7.13 -24.80
N ASN A 550 12.76 6.70 -25.05
CA ASN A 550 13.88 6.98 -24.13
C ASN A 550 14.16 8.47 -23.97
N ALA A 551 14.10 9.26 -25.04
CA ALA A 551 14.23 10.71 -24.95
C ALA A 551 13.08 11.34 -24.11
N SER A 552 11.85 10.88 -24.33
CA SER A 552 10.67 11.35 -23.59
C SER A 552 10.73 10.96 -22.12
N LEU A 553 11.12 9.73 -21.80
CA LEU A 553 11.32 9.26 -20.44
C LEU A 553 12.47 10.01 -19.76
N PHE A 554 13.56 10.30 -20.46
CA PHE A 554 14.66 11.10 -19.93
C PHE A 554 14.17 12.49 -19.50
N ILE A 555 13.40 13.16 -20.36
CA ILE A 555 12.75 14.44 -20.03
C ILE A 555 11.83 14.29 -18.82
N ALA A 556 11.02 13.25 -18.77
CA ALA A 556 10.14 12.98 -17.64
C ALA A 556 10.93 12.80 -16.33
N VAL A 557 12.04 12.06 -16.35
CA VAL A 557 12.91 11.88 -15.18
C VAL A 557 13.55 13.20 -14.74
N GLN A 558 14.00 14.06 -15.66
CA GLN A 558 14.50 15.39 -15.32
C GLN A 558 13.44 16.25 -14.62
N VAL A 559 12.20 16.20 -15.12
CA VAL A 559 11.06 16.87 -14.48
C VAL A 559 10.79 16.30 -13.09
N MET A 560 10.85 14.97 -12.91
CA MET A 560 10.70 14.36 -11.60
C MET A 560 11.81 14.78 -10.61
N PHE A 561 13.06 14.92 -11.06
CA PHE A 561 14.14 15.45 -10.23
C PHE A 561 13.82 16.86 -9.74
N GLU A 562 13.40 17.75 -10.65
CA GLU A 562 13.04 19.11 -10.27
C GLU A 562 11.83 19.16 -9.33
N LEU A 563 10.87 18.24 -9.47
CA LEU A 563 9.77 18.10 -8.50
C LEU A 563 10.28 17.70 -7.11
N ARG A 564 11.27 16.80 -7.01
CA ARG A 564 11.90 16.45 -5.72
C ARG A 564 12.71 17.63 -5.13
N GLU A 565 13.39 18.39 -5.97
CA GLU A 565 14.08 19.61 -5.53
C GLU A 565 13.10 20.69 -5.06
N ALA A 566 11.94 20.83 -5.73
CA ALA A 566 10.87 21.72 -5.29
C ALA A 566 10.27 21.32 -3.93
N GLU A 567 10.16 20.02 -3.65
CA GLU A 567 9.77 19.51 -2.33
C GLU A 567 10.83 19.88 -1.27
N LYS A 568 12.12 19.64 -1.54
CA LYS A 568 13.21 20.00 -0.62
C LYS A 568 13.26 21.50 -0.32
N ARG A 569 13.04 22.36 -1.32
CA ARG A 569 12.95 23.84 -1.12
C ARG A 569 11.81 24.25 -0.19
N ARG A 570 10.75 23.42 -0.08
CA ARG A 570 9.65 23.61 0.89
C ARG A 570 9.93 22.97 2.25
N GLY A 571 11.11 22.35 2.42
CA GLY A 571 11.50 21.60 3.61
C GLY A 571 10.87 20.20 3.69
N ILE A 572 10.29 19.70 2.59
CA ILE A 572 9.68 18.38 2.51
C ILE A 572 10.73 17.39 2.01
N ASP A 573 11.05 16.40 2.84
CA ASP A 573 11.94 15.29 2.47
C ASP A 573 11.18 13.97 2.57
N VAL A 574 10.51 13.62 1.49
CA VAL A 574 9.91 12.30 1.37
C VAL A 574 10.98 11.35 0.89
N LYS A 575 11.34 10.35 1.70
CA LYS A 575 12.37 9.35 1.39
C LYS A 575 11.95 8.33 0.30
N CYS A 576 11.18 8.79 -0.69
CA CYS A 576 10.68 8.08 -1.85
C CYS A 576 10.24 9.02 -3.01
#